data_AF-A0A067C5N2-F1
#
_entry.id   AF-A0A067C5N2-F1
#
_cell.length_a   1.000
_cell.length_b   1.000
_cell.length_c   1.000
_cell.angle_alpha   90.00
_cell.angle_beta   90.00
_cell.angle_gamma   90.00
#
_symmetry.space_group_name_H-M   'P 1'
#
loop_
_entity.id
_entity.type
_entity.pdbx_description
1 polymer ?
#
loop_
_entity_poly.entity_id
_entity_poly.type
_entity_poly.pdbx_seq_one_letter_code
_entity_poly.pdbx_strand_id
1 'polypeptide(L)'
;MSGKGDAAAKKAKSSKRNSAKGGSRKFVTSFEEMEARNKVEEVKQEKRRARRDDDEDGSSDEEGGADGELDVVFEEAEEEKPAADAVRAPKPKGVQSLIQVQNPNLQNASNKVMKAKDMVGDAEPQQLTRREREAIEKEAKAAAYMKRHLAGETAEAKKDLSRLEEVRKRREDAARRKKEEEEAEAAKQTKAAKTSKANDDEILDARAIKALKPNVLKDKLKERGLSIQGQKNDLIQRLIDYETKRLCKRRTIYHVDSFLWTVPAY
;
A
#
# COMPACT_ATOMS: atom_id res chain seq x y z
N MET A 1 54.74 -43.23 -32.67
CA MET A 1 54.89 -41.78 -32.95
C MET A 1 53.56 -41.09 -32.67
N SER A 2 53.61 -39.90 -32.06
CA SER A 2 52.57 -38.84 -32.02
C SER A 2 51.15 -39.25 -31.58
N GLY A 3 50.56 -38.74 -30.49
CA GLY A 3 50.71 -37.44 -29.84
C GLY A 3 49.34 -36.75 -29.81
N LYS A 4 49.02 -36.10 -28.69
CA LYS A 4 47.81 -35.29 -28.36
C LYS A 4 46.53 -36.14 -28.19
N GLY A 5 45.87 -36.20 -27.03
CA GLY A 5 45.80 -35.29 -25.90
C GLY A 5 44.40 -34.71 -25.88
N ASP A 6 43.52 -35.22 -25.01
CA ASP A 6 42.34 -34.48 -24.60
C ASP A 6 42.00 -34.82 -23.14
N ALA A 7 42.28 -33.82 -22.31
CA ALA A 7 42.00 -33.79 -20.89
C ALA A 7 40.48 -33.80 -20.66
N ALA A 8 39.91 -34.97 -20.42
CA ALA A 8 38.46 -35.11 -20.20
C ALA A 8 38.14 -35.94 -18.95
N ALA A 9 38.79 -35.68 -17.82
CA ALA A 9 38.37 -36.29 -16.55
C ALA A 9 38.88 -35.51 -15.33
N LYS A 10 38.44 -34.25 -15.18
CA LYS A 10 38.39 -33.53 -13.89
C LYS A 10 37.61 -32.21 -14.03
N LYS A 11 36.39 -32.29 -14.58
CA LYS A 11 35.44 -31.18 -14.45
C LYS A 11 34.81 -31.29 -13.06
N ALA A 12 35.45 -30.62 -12.10
CA ALA A 12 34.93 -30.43 -10.76
C ALA A 12 33.46 -29.98 -10.83
N LYS A 13 32.62 -30.57 -9.97
CA LYS A 13 31.26 -30.08 -9.69
C LYS A 13 31.35 -28.66 -9.09
N SER A 14 31.51 -27.64 -9.92
CA SER A 14 31.54 -26.24 -9.47
C SER A 14 30.29 -25.43 -9.86
N SER A 15 29.21 -26.08 -10.29
CA SER A 15 28.03 -25.38 -10.83
C SER A 15 26.94 -25.06 -9.79
N LYS A 16 27.26 -24.97 -8.50
CA LYS A 16 26.26 -24.66 -7.45
C LYS A 16 26.69 -23.52 -6.52
N ARG A 17 27.30 -22.46 -7.07
CA ARG A 17 27.60 -21.22 -6.33
C ARG A 17 26.93 -19.94 -6.85
N ASN A 18 25.89 -20.07 -7.68
CA ASN A 18 25.03 -18.93 -8.05
C ASN A 18 23.60 -19.08 -7.48
N SER A 19 23.47 -19.58 -6.26
CA SER A 19 22.18 -19.58 -5.55
C SER A 19 21.86 -18.16 -5.08
N ALA A 20 21.06 -17.46 -5.89
CA ALA A 20 20.16 -16.37 -5.55
C ALA A 20 20.67 -15.35 -4.52
N LYS A 21 21.29 -14.28 -5.03
CA LYS A 21 21.50 -13.00 -4.30
C LYS A 21 20.17 -12.25 -4.16
N GLY A 22 19.17 -12.92 -3.58
CA GLY A 22 17.79 -12.46 -3.52
C GLY A 22 16.97 -13.46 -2.71
N GLY A 23 17.05 -13.34 -1.39
CA GLY A 23 16.12 -14.04 -0.49
C GLY A 23 14.66 -13.65 -0.80
N SER A 24 13.71 -14.50 -0.44
CA SER A 24 12.29 -14.23 -0.57
C SER A 24 11.93 -12.89 0.07
N ARG A 25 11.28 -11.98 -0.67
CA ARG A 25 10.82 -10.70 -0.14
C ARG A 25 9.78 -10.94 0.96
N LYS A 26 10.14 -10.66 2.21
CA LYS A 26 9.20 -10.65 3.34
C LYS A 26 8.50 -9.29 3.38
N PHE A 27 7.19 -9.29 3.14
CA PHE A 27 6.33 -8.12 3.28
C PHE A 27 5.96 -7.95 4.75
N VAL A 28 5.97 -6.70 5.23
CA VAL A 28 5.59 -6.35 6.60
C VAL A 28 4.09 -6.11 6.64
N THR A 29 3.40 -6.71 7.60
CA THR A 29 1.93 -6.73 7.68
C THR A 29 1.35 -5.87 8.81
N SER A 30 2.18 -5.44 9.77
CA SER A 30 1.79 -4.53 10.85
C SER A 30 2.84 -3.42 11.10
N PHE A 31 2.43 -2.33 11.74
CA PHE A 31 3.32 -1.20 12.07
C PHE A 31 4.41 -1.61 13.07
N GLU A 32 4.03 -2.38 14.09
CA GLU A 32 4.95 -2.93 15.10
C GLU A 32 6.00 -3.86 14.48
N GLU A 33 5.62 -4.66 13.48
CA GLU A 33 6.55 -5.51 12.73
C GLU A 33 7.55 -4.67 11.90
N MET A 34 7.16 -3.48 11.44
CA MET A 34 8.07 -2.57 10.73
C MET A 34 9.11 -1.96 11.67
N GLU A 35 8.67 -1.50 12.84
CA GLU A 35 9.58 -0.92 13.84
C GLU A 35 10.56 -1.95 14.37
N ALA A 36 10.10 -3.17 14.66
CA ALA A 36 10.97 -4.26 15.10
C ALA A 36 12.03 -4.58 14.04
N ARG A 37 11.64 -4.63 12.76
CA ARG A 37 12.58 -4.83 11.65
C ARG A 37 13.60 -3.69 11.53
N ASN A 38 13.15 -2.44 11.65
CA ASN A 38 14.02 -1.27 11.55
C ASN A 38 15.06 -1.27 12.68
N LYS A 39 14.65 -1.55 13.92
CA LYS A 39 15.56 -1.67 15.08
C LYS A 39 16.62 -2.74 14.86
N VAL A 40 16.23 -3.91 14.36
CA VAL A 40 17.17 -5.00 14.05
C VAL A 40 18.15 -4.61 12.93
N GLU A 41 17.67 -3.90 11.90
CA GLU A 41 18.54 -3.40 10.84
C GLU A 41 19.49 -2.30 11.32
N GLU A 42 19.06 -1.41 12.22
CA GLU A 42 19.88 -0.37 12.85
C GLU A 42 21.01 -0.99 13.67
N VAL A 43 20.71 -1.92 14.58
CA VAL A 43 21.73 -2.65 15.35
C VAL A 43 22.72 -3.37 14.43
N LYS A 44 22.23 -3.95 13.32
CA LYS A 44 23.09 -4.61 12.33
C LYS A 44 23.94 -3.62 11.53
N GLN A 45 23.47 -2.40 11.32
CA GLN A 45 24.24 -1.33 10.69
C GLN A 45 25.28 -0.77 11.65
N GLU A 46 24.94 -0.55 12.91
CA GLU A 46 25.86 -0.11 13.96
C GLU A 46 26.99 -1.12 14.17
N LYS A 47 26.68 -2.42 14.28
CA LYS A 47 27.71 -3.47 14.35
C LYS A 47 28.64 -3.47 13.11
N ARG A 48 28.10 -3.16 11.93
CA ARG A 48 28.90 -3.03 10.70
C ARG A 48 29.72 -1.74 10.66
N ARG A 49 29.24 -0.66 11.26
CA ARG A 49 29.97 0.60 11.40
C ARG A 49 31.09 0.45 12.43
N ALA A 50 30.81 -0.15 13.58
CA ALA A 50 31.81 -0.44 14.62
C ALA A 50 32.98 -1.26 14.08
N ARG A 51 32.71 -2.31 13.29
CA ARG A 51 33.76 -3.09 12.61
C ARG A 51 34.56 -2.31 11.56
N ARG A 52 34.08 -1.14 11.13
CA ARG A 52 34.70 -0.32 10.08
C ARG A 52 35.42 0.89 10.67
N ASP A 53 34.99 1.36 11.84
CA ASP A 53 35.62 2.41 12.64
C ASP A 53 36.85 1.88 13.40
N ASP A 54 36.86 0.59 13.76
CA ASP A 54 37.98 -0.10 14.41
C ASP A 54 39.20 -0.32 13.47
N ASP A 55 39.06 0.00 12.17
CA ASP A 55 40.15 -0.04 11.18
C ASP A 55 40.93 1.30 11.08
N GLU A 56 40.51 2.37 11.77
CA GLU A 56 41.17 3.68 11.73
C GLU A 56 42.11 3.97 12.93
N ASP A 57 42.20 3.04 13.90
CA ASP A 57 43.22 3.00 14.96
C ASP A 57 43.93 1.63 14.95
N GLY A 58 45.26 1.64 14.89
CA GLY A 58 46.03 0.50 14.40
C GLY A 58 46.27 -0.65 15.38
N SER A 59 46.43 -1.84 14.79
CA SER A 59 47.25 -2.98 15.26
C SER A 59 46.67 -3.91 16.36
N SER A 60 45.98 -4.98 15.93
CA SER A 60 46.42 -6.35 16.24
C SER A 60 45.71 -7.36 15.34
N ASP A 61 46.52 -8.11 14.62
CA ASP A 61 46.17 -9.32 13.87
C ASP A 61 45.66 -10.41 14.84
N GLU A 62 44.40 -10.82 14.70
CA GLU A 62 43.97 -12.20 14.98
C GLU A 62 42.87 -12.61 14.00
N GLU A 63 43.29 -13.40 13.00
CA GLU A 63 42.47 -14.29 12.18
C GLU A 63 41.57 -15.19 13.04
N GLY A 64 40.27 -15.22 12.71
CA GLY A 64 39.32 -16.10 13.41
C GLY A 64 37.94 -16.12 12.77
N GLY A 65 37.82 -16.74 11.59
CA GLY A 65 36.53 -17.08 11.00
C GLY A 65 35.71 -18.00 11.91
N ALA A 66 34.47 -17.60 12.21
CA ALA A 66 33.44 -18.47 12.74
C ALA A 66 32.08 -18.05 12.19
N ASP A 67 31.79 -18.55 10.99
CA ASP A 67 30.46 -18.91 10.54
C ASP A 67 29.89 -19.99 11.48
N GLY A 68 29.25 -19.56 12.56
CA GLY A 68 28.60 -20.44 13.52
C GLY A 68 27.33 -19.80 14.05
N GLU A 69 26.21 -20.22 13.46
CA GLU A 69 24.95 -20.51 14.14
C GLU A 69 24.90 -20.10 15.63
N LEU A 70 24.37 -18.91 15.92
CA LEU A 70 23.99 -18.55 17.29
C LEU A 70 22.48 -18.33 17.32
N ASP A 71 21.84 -19.33 17.90
CA ASP A 71 20.48 -19.39 18.40
C ASP A 71 20.05 -18.04 19.00
N VAL A 72 18.91 -17.53 18.54
CA VAL A 72 18.35 -16.26 18.97
C VAL A 72 17.61 -16.53 20.27
N VAL A 73 18.34 -16.51 21.38
CA VAL A 73 17.73 -16.50 22.72
C VAL A 73 17.02 -15.16 22.87
N PHE A 74 15.69 -15.25 22.89
CA PHE A 74 14.74 -14.19 23.21
C PHE A 74 15.05 -13.69 24.63
N GLU A 75 15.74 -12.55 24.73
CA GLU A 75 15.97 -11.86 26.00
C GLU A 75 14.73 -11.00 26.29
N GLU A 76 13.91 -11.54 27.18
CA GLU A 76 12.69 -10.98 27.73
C GLU A 76 12.98 -9.63 28.42
N ALA A 77 12.16 -8.63 28.09
CA ALA A 77 12.26 -7.27 28.60
C ALA A 77 12.10 -7.25 30.13
N GLU A 78 13.19 -7.00 30.86
CA GLU A 78 13.10 -6.59 32.26
C GLU A 78 12.66 -5.12 32.35
N GLU A 79 11.48 -4.93 32.94
CA GLU A 79 10.93 -3.64 33.36
C GLU A 79 11.88 -2.93 34.33
N GLU A 80 12.34 -1.74 33.92
CA GLU A 80 13.17 -0.86 34.73
C GLU A 80 12.34 -0.25 35.88
N LYS A 81 12.60 -0.71 37.11
CA LYS A 81 12.06 -0.09 38.34
C LYS A 81 12.79 1.23 38.64
N PRO A 82 12.08 2.30 39.01
CA PRO A 82 12.71 3.59 39.30
C PRO A 82 13.41 3.55 40.66
N ALA A 83 14.74 3.44 40.65
CA ALA A 83 15.56 3.59 41.84
C ALA A 83 15.84 5.09 42.09
N ALA A 84 15.37 5.57 43.25
CA ALA A 84 15.50 6.93 43.70
C ALA A 84 16.97 7.40 43.77
N ASP A 85 17.26 8.50 43.09
CA ASP A 85 18.56 9.17 43.06
C ASP A 85 18.82 9.89 44.39
N ALA A 86 19.42 9.18 45.33
CA ALA A 86 20.04 9.80 46.50
C ALA A 86 21.41 10.37 46.08
N VAL A 87 21.43 11.66 45.75
CA VAL A 87 22.62 12.47 45.45
C VAL A 87 23.67 12.28 46.54
N ARG A 88 24.60 11.36 46.33
CA ARG A 88 25.76 11.17 47.20
C ARG A 88 26.86 12.07 46.68
N ALA A 89 27.06 13.22 47.32
CA ALA A 89 28.18 14.10 47.04
C ALA A 89 29.50 13.29 47.07
N PRO A 90 30.35 13.38 46.02
CA PRO A 90 31.58 12.60 45.96
C PRO A 90 32.52 13.07 47.07
N LYS A 91 32.77 12.21 48.05
CA LYS A 91 33.81 12.46 49.05
C LYS A 91 35.17 12.37 48.35
N PRO A 92 36.06 13.38 48.51
CA PRO A 92 37.37 13.35 47.87
C PRO A 92 38.16 12.13 48.37
N LYS A 93 38.78 11.40 47.45
CA LYS A 93 39.50 10.16 47.75
C LYS A 93 40.91 10.50 48.26
N GLY A 94 41.24 10.06 49.47
CA GLY A 94 42.60 10.06 50.01
C GLY A 94 43.15 11.43 50.42
N VAL A 95 44.49 11.58 50.36
CA VAL A 95 45.26 12.74 50.87
C VAL A 95 45.13 14.00 49.99
N GLN A 96 44.40 13.91 48.87
CA GLN A 96 44.21 15.00 47.90
C GLN A 96 43.49 16.23 48.50
N SER A 97 42.70 16.07 49.57
CA SER A 97 42.08 17.21 50.26
C SER A 97 42.99 17.96 51.22
N LEU A 98 44.14 17.37 51.59
CA LEU A 98 45.10 17.94 52.54
C LEU A 98 46.27 18.66 51.84
N ILE A 99 46.56 18.28 50.59
CA ILE A 99 47.65 18.87 49.81
C ILE A 99 47.12 20.12 49.09
N GLN A 100 47.56 21.30 49.54
CA GLN A 100 47.31 22.56 48.83
C GLN A 100 48.17 22.60 47.55
N VAL A 101 47.54 22.35 46.41
CA VAL A 101 48.19 22.48 45.09
C VAL A 101 48.34 23.97 44.76
N GLN A 102 49.46 24.58 45.15
CA GLN A 102 49.86 25.92 44.71
C GLN A 102 50.52 25.87 43.32
N ASN A 103 49.77 25.41 42.32
CA ASN A 103 50.20 25.52 40.93
C ASN A 103 49.58 26.80 40.34
N PRO A 104 50.37 27.84 40.02
CA PRO A 104 49.84 29.10 39.47
C PRO A 104 49.22 28.96 38.07
N ASN A 105 49.44 27.83 37.38
CA ASN A 105 48.77 27.48 36.12
C ASN A 105 47.56 26.55 36.30
N LEU A 106 47.20 26.17 37.54
CA LEU A 106 45.96 25.44 37.78
C LEU A 106 44.81 26.42 37.54
N GLN A 107 44.09 26.23 36.44
CA GLN A 107 42.95 27.07 36.11
C GLN A 107 41.96 27.05 37.28
N ASN A 108 41.82 28.20 37.96
CA ASN A 108 40.91 28.34 39.09
C ASN A 108 39.51 27.92 38.65
N ALA A 109 38.80 27.18 39.50
CA ALA A 109 37.41 26.75 39.26
C ALA A 109 36.38 27.92 39.18
N SER A 110 36.85 29.15 39.00
CA SER A 110 36.07 30.36 38.74
C SER A 110 35.52 30.42 37.32
N ASN A 111 35.98 29.57 36.39
CA ASN A 111 35.33 29.37 35.09
C ASN A 111 34.09 28.47 35.19
N LYS A 112 33.29 28.64 36.26
CA LYS A 112 31.96 28.02 36.34
C LYS A 112 30.97 28.91 35.59
N VAL A 113 30.36 28.34 34.57
CA VAL A 113 29.26 28.88 33.76
C VAL A 113 28.32 29.72 34.63
N MET A 114 28.20 31.02 34.33
CA MET A 114 27.28 31.91 35.03
C MET A 114 25.84 31.40 34.89
N LYS A 115 25.06 31.46 35.97
CA LYS A 115 23.69 30.93 35.98
C LYS A 115 22.76 31.92 35.31
N ALA A 116 21.80 31.43 34.54
CA ALA A 116 20.86 32.23 33.73
C ALA A 116 20.07 33.32 34.52
N LYS A 117 20.03 33.22 35.85
CA LYS A 117 19.39 34.22 36.73
C LYS A 117 20.21 35.52 36.89
N ASP A 118 21.50 35.51 36.59
CA ASP A 118 22.39 36.68 36.72
C ASP A 118 22.49 37.48 35.40
N MET A 119 21.82 37.05 34.32
CA MET A 119 21.82 37.73 33.01
C MET A 119 20.68 38.76 32.87
N VAL A 120 20.53 39.64 33.86
CA VAL A 120 19.49 40.69 33.82
C VAL A 120 20.02 41.96 33.13
N GLY A 121 19.61 42.16 31.88
CA GLY A 121 18.82 43.36 31.55
C GLY A 121 19.41 44.59 30.85
N ASP A 122 20.72 44.69 30.55
CA ASP A 122 21.24 45.89 29.82
C ASP A 122 22.60 45.68 29.13
N ALA A 123 22.93 44.43 28.76
CA ALA A 123 24.12 44.16 27.96
C ALA A 123 23.75 44.23 26.48
N GLU A 124 24.35 45.17 25.74
CA GLU A 124 24.27 45.18 24.27
C GLU A 124 24.56 43.77 23.73
N PRO A 125 23.79 43.29 22.73
CA PRO A 125 23.97 41.95 22.21
C PRO A 125 25.43 41.79 21.81
N GLN A 126 26.10 40.82 22.45
CA GLN A 126 27.49 40.51 22.14
C GLN A 126 27.61 40.39 20.62
N GLN A 127 28.48 41.23 20.05
CA GLN A 127 28.71 41.23 18.63
C GLN A 127 29.35 39.89 18.26
N LEU A 128 28.50 38.97 17.80
CA LEU A 128 28.89 37.63 17.37
C LEU A 128 30.11 37.74 16.45
N THR A 129 31.06 36.84 16.68
CA THR A 129 32.25 36.79 15.85
C THR A 129 31.83 36.57 14.39
N ARG A 130 32.62 37.06 13.44
CA ARG A 130 32.32 36.92 12.00
C ARG A 130 31.94 35.49 11.61
N ARG A 131 32.62 34.51 12.23
CA ARG A 131 32.39 33.08 12.02
C ARG A 131 31.01 32.61 12.53
N GLU A 132 30.58 33.11 13.68
CA GLU A 132 29.27 32.80 14.26
C GLU A 132 28.13 33.45 13.46
N ARG A 133 28.33 34.68 12.96
CA ARG A 133 27.36 35.34 12.07
C ARG A 133 27.15 34.56 10.77
N GLU A 134 28.25 34.14 10.13
CA GLU A 134 28.18 33.35 8.90
C GLU A 134 27.54 31.96 9.15
N ALA A 135 27.77 31.34 10.33
CA ALA A 135 27.12 30.09 10.71
C ALA A 135 25.61 30.24 10.90
N ILE A 136 25.17 31.26 11.64
CA ILE A 136 23.74 31.55 11.87
C ILE A 136 23.04 31.92 10.56
N GLU A 137 23.68 32.68 9.69
CA GLU A 137 23.12 32.99 8.37
C GLU A 137 22.99 31.75 7.48
N LYS A 138 23.96 30.83 7.56
CA LYS A 138 23.92 29.56 6.82
C LYS A 138 22.76 28.69 7.32
N GLU A 139 22.59 28.58 8.63
CA GLU A 139 21.48 27.87 9.26
C GLU A 139 20.14 28.53 8.90
N ALA A 140 20.04 29.86 8.97
CA ALA A 140 18.84 30.61 8.61
C ALA A 140 18.48 30.42 7.13
N LYS A 141 19.45 30.41 6.22
CA LYS A 141 19.24 30.14 4.79
C LYS A 141 18.77 28.71 4.55
N ALA A 142 19.37 27.74 5.23
CA ALA A 142 18.94 26.34 5.16
C ALA A 142 17.51 26.16 5.67
N ALA A 143 17.19 26.73 6.84
CA ALA A 143 15.84 26.71 7.40
C ALA A 143 14.82 27.40 6.49
N ALA A 144 15.17 28.54 5.89
CA ALA A 144 14.31 29.24 4.94
C ALA A 144 14.07 28.43 3.66
N TYR A 145 15.09 27.73 3.16
CA TYR A 145 14.94 26.82 2.03
C TYR A 145 14.01 25.65 2.38
N MET A 146 14.21 25.00 3.53
CA MET A 146 13.36 23.92 4.01
C MET A 146 11.91 24.38 4.18
N LYS A 147 11.70 25.56 4.75
CA LYS A 147 10.36 26.16 4.89
C LYS A 147 9.68 26.36 3.53
N ARG A 148 10.39 26.89 2.53
CA ARG A 148 9.86 27.06 1.16
C ARG A 148 9.63 25.73 0.46
N HIS A 149 10.46 24.71 0.72
CA HIS A 149 10.30 23.39 0.14
C HIS A 149 9.04 22.71 0.69
N LEU A 150 8.83 22.76 2.00
CA LEU A 150 7.62 22.28 2.66
C LEU A 150 6.38 23.05 2.22
N ALA A 151 6.50 24.37 2.00
CA ALA A 151 5.41 25.18 1.44
C ALA A 151 5.12 24.90 -0.05
N GLY A 152 5.92 24.08 -0.73
CA GLY A 152 5.71 23.78 -2.14
C GLY A 152 6.20 24.86 -3.11
N GLU A 153 6.95 25.85 -2.64
CA GLU A 153 7.36 27.01 -3.46
C GLU A 153 8.62 26.74 -4.29
N THR A 154 9.50 25.85 -3.81
CA THR A 154 10.72 25.47 -4.53
C THR A 154 10.39 24.77 -5.85
N ALA A 155 11.26 24.93 -6.85
CA ALA A 155 11.03 24.33 -8.17
C ALA A 155 10.91 22.79 -8.13
N GLU A 156 11.57 22.15 -7.17
CA GLU A 156 11.49 20.70 -6.94
C GLU A 156 10.11 20.33 -6.39
N ALA A 157 9.68 20.96 -5.30
CA ALA A 157 8.38 20.69 -4.70
C ALA A 157 7.23 20.98 -5.67
N LYS A 158 7.33 22.04 -6.50
CA LYS A 158 6.35 22.32 -7.58
C LYS A 158 6.26 21.19 -8.60
N LYS A 159 7.40 20.60 -9.00
CA LYS A 159 7.43 19.45 -9.92
C LYS A 159 6.82 18.20 -9.29
N ASP A 160 7.06 17.99 -8.01
CA ASP A 160 6.49 16.84 -7.31
C ASP A 160 4.97 17.00 -7.12
N LEU A 161 4.50 18.22 -6.81
CA LEU A 161 3.07 18.53 -6.79
C LEU A 161 2.44 18.33 -8.17
N SER A 162 3.06 18.81 -9.25
CA SER A 162 2.52 18.60 -10.60
C SER A 162 2.44 17.13 -10.98
N ARG A 163 3.45 16.33 -10.61
CA ARG A 163 3.40 14.86 -10.79
C ARG A 163 2.27 14.23 -9.99
N LEU A 164 2.06 14.65 -8.74
CA LEU A 164 0.95 14.15 -7.91
C LEU A 164 -0.41 14.53 -8.48
N GLU A 165 -0.57 15.75 -9.00
CA GLU A 165 -1.78 16.21 -9.67
C GLU A 165 -2.08 15.41 -10.94
N GLU A 166 -1.07 15.09 -11.76
CA GLU A 166 -1.25 14.22 -12.93
C GLU A 166 -1.74 12.82 -12.53
N VAL A 167 -1.20 12.27 -11.45
CA VAL A 167 -1.65 10.97 -10.92
C VAL A 167 -3.09 11.05 -10.40
N ARG A 168 -3.47 12.12 -9.69
CA ARG A 168 -4.85 12.35 -9.23
C ARG A 168 -5.81 12.44 -10.41
N LYS A 169 -5.49 13.26 -11.43
CA LYS A 169 -6.29 13.39 -12.66
C LYS A 169 -6.47 12.04 -13.36
N ARG A 170 -5.39 11.27 -13.55
CA ARG A 170 -5.48 9.94 -14.16
C ARG A 170 -6.37 8.98 -13.38
N ARG A 171 -6.34 9.04 -12.04
CA ARG A 171 -7.20 8.21 -11.18
C ARG A 171 -8.66 8.66 -11.26
N GLU A 172 -8.91 9.96 -11.23
CA GLU A 172 -10.25 10.54 -11.35
C GLU A 172 -10.86 10.25 -12.72
N ASP A 173 -10.10 10.42 -13.81
CA ASP A 173 -10.53 10.11 -15.16
C ASP A 173 -10.82 8.62 -15.33
N ALA A 174 -9.98 7.74 -14.77
CA ALA A 174 -10.23 6.30 -14.79
C ALA A 174 -11.48 5.91 -13.97
N ALA A 175 -11.67 6.51 -12.80
CA ALA A 175 -12.86 6.28 -11.99
C ALA A 175 -14.12 6.81 -12.68
N ARG A 176 -14.03 7.96 -13.35
CA ARG A 176 -15.13 8.54 -14.13
C ARG A 176 -15.48 7.65 -15.33
N ARG A 177 -14.50 7.21 -16.12
CA ARG A 177 -14.73 6.28 -17.25
C ARG A 177 -15.38 4.98 -16.80
N LYS A 178 -14.94 4.39 -15.69
CA LYS A 178 -15.57 3.19 -15.13
C LYS A 178 -17.04 3.42 -14.77
N LYS A 179 -17.36 4.55 -14.11
CA LYS A 179 -18.76 4.89 -13.78
C LYS A 179 -19.61 5.09 -15.04
N GLU A 180 -19.09 5.82 -16.03
CA GLU A 180 -19.79 6.04 -17.30
C GLU A 180 -20.00 4.73 -18.08
N GLU A 181 -19.03 3.81 -18.06
CA GLU A 181 -19.15 2.48 -18.65
C GLU A 181 -20.17 1.61 -17.91
N GLU A 182 -20.14 1.59 -16.58
CA GLU A 182 -21.11 0.86 -15.75
C GLU A 182 -22.55 1.38 -15.96
N GLU A 183 -22.74 2.70 -16.03
CA GLU A 183 -24.04 3.31 -16.31
C GLU A 183 -24.52 3.01 -17.75
N ALA A 184 -23.61 3.05 -18.73
CA ALA A 184 -23.92 2.69 -20.11
C ALA A 184 -24.26 1.20 -20.26
N GLU A 185 -23.56 0.32 -19.55
CA GLU A 185 -23.85 -1.11 -19.52
C GLU A 185 -25.19 -1.40 -18.84
N ALA A 186 -25.49 -0.76 -17.71
CA ALA A 186 -26.79 -0.87 -17.05
C ALA A 186 -27.93 -0.37 -17.95
N ALA A 187 -27.73 0.74 -18.67
CA ALA A 187 -28.70 1.23 -19.65
C ALA A 187 -28.88 0.27 -20.83
N LYS A 188 -27.82 -0.37 -21.31
CA LYS A 188 -27.89 -1.40 -22.37
C LYS A 188 -28.59 -2.67 -21.86
N GLN A 189 -28.30 -3.12 -20.65
CA GLN A 189 -28.94 -4.30 -20.05
C GLN A 189 -30.43 -4.08 -19.81
N THR A 190 -30.84 -2.89 -19.33
CA THR A 190 -32.26 -2.58 -19.17
C THR A 190 -33.00 -2.46 -20.51
N LYS A 191 -32.35 -1.91 -21.55
CA LYS A 191 -32.91 -1.91 -22.91
C LYS A 191 -33.00 -3.33 -23.49
N ALA A 192 -31.97 -4.16 -23.33
CA ALA A 192 -31.96 -5.55 -23.77
C ALA A 192 -33.01 -6.42 -23.03
N ALA A 193 -33.22 -6.16 -21.72
CA ALA A 193 -34.26 -6.80 -20.94
C ALA A 193 -35.67 -6.35 -21.35
N LYS A 194 -35.84 -5.09 -21.79
CA LYS A 194 -37.12 -4.60 -22.33
C LYS A 194 -37.40 -5.11 -23.74
N THR A 195 -36.39 -5.20 -24.61
CA THR A 195 -36.56 -5.75 -25.96
C THR A 195 -36.78 -7.26 -25.94
N SER A 196 -36.07 -8.03 -25.11
CA SER A 196 -36.36 -9.46 -24.91
C SER A 196 -37.79 -9.69 -24.40
N LYS A 197 -38.22 -8.97 -23.37
CA LYS A 197 -39.62 -9.05 -22.90
C LYS A 197 -40.65 -8.64 -23.96
N ALA A 198 -40.36 -7.65 -24.80
CA ALA A 198 -41.25 -7.25 -25.90
C ALA A 198 -41.32 -8.32 -27.00
N ASN A 199 -40.19 -8.96 -27.34
CA ASN A 199 -40.14 -10.07 -28.29
C ASN A 199 -40.82 -11.34 -27.74
N ASP A 200 -40.82 -11.54 -26.42
CA ASP A 200 -41.57 -12.60 -25.74
C ASP A 200 -43.09 -12.36 -25.72
N ASP A 201 -43.52 -11.15 -26.02
CA ASP A 201 -44.94 -10.76 -26.08
C ASP A 201 -45.50 -10.70 -27.51
N GLU A 202 -44.65 -10.89 -28.52
CA GLU A 202 -45.07 -11.07 -29.92
C GLU A 202 -46.02 -12.26 -30.02
N ILE A 203 -47.27 -11.95 -30.40
CA ILE A 203 -48.29 -12.95 -30.68
C ILE A 203 -47.83 -13.69 -31.93
N LEU A 204 -47.42 -14.95 -31.79
CA LEU A 204 -47.13 -15.76 -32.96
C LEU A 204 -48.47 -16.14 -33.59
N ASP A 205 -48.64 -15.84 -34.88
CA ASP A 205 -49.83 -16.31 -35.58
C ASP A 205 -49.77 -17.83 -35.78
N ALA A 206 -50.93 -18.50 -35.73
CA ALA A 206 -51.03 -19.96 -35.88
C ALA A 206 -50.41 -20.48 -37.19
N ARG A 207 -50.34 -19.64 -38.23
CA ARG A 207 -49.65 -19.95 -39.50
C ARG A 207 -48.13 -19.93 -39.34
N ALA A 208 -47.58 -18.98 -38.59
CA ALA A 208 -46.16 -18.88 -38.31
C ALA A 208 -45.68 -20.08 -37.47
N ILE A 209 -46.46 -20.49 -36.46
CA ILE A 209 -46.13 -21.65 -35.61
C ILE A 209 -45.97 -22.95 -36.42
N LYS A 210 -46.89 -23.20 -37.36
CA LYS A 210 -46.84 -24.39 -38.21
C LYS A 210 -45.58 -24.45 -39.10
N ALA A 211 -45.07 -23.28 -39.50
CA ALA A 211 -43.86 -23.15 -40.32
C ALA A 211 -42.55 -23.33 -39.53
N LEU A 212 -42.59 -23.31 -38.19
CA LEU A 212 -41.38 -23.41 -37.38
C LEU A 212 -40.72 -24.79 -37.44
N LYS A 213 -39.40 -24.79 -37.27
CA LYS A 213 -38.57 -25.99 -37.12
C LYS A 213 -38.81 -26.62 -35.74
N PRO A 214 -38.68 -27.96 -35.61
CA PRO A 214 -38.95 -28.65 -34.35
C PRO A 214 -38.08 -28.17 -33.19
N ASN A 215 -36.81 -27.81 -33.42
CA ASN A 215 -35.93 -27.30 -32.36
C ASN A 215 -36.45 -25.97 -31.79
N VAL A 216 -36.81 -25.04 -32.68
CA VAL A 216 -37.38 -23.74 -32.31
C VAL A 216 -38.71 -23.89 -31.58
N LEU A 217 -39.54 -24.87 -31.94
CA LEU A 217 -40.78 -25.19 -31.21
C LEU A 217 -40.49 -25.67 -29.78
N LYS A 218 -39.47 -26.52 -29.60
CA LYS A 218 -39.07 -27.01 -28.27
C LYS A 218 -38.53 -25.90 -27.39
N ASP A 219 -37.75 -24.98 -27.95
CA ASP A 219 -37.17 -23.86 -27.20
C ASP A 219 -38.26 -22.86 -26.79
N LYS A 220 -39.20 -22.53 -27.69
CA LYS A 220 -40.39 -21.75 -27.34
C LYS A 220 -41.25 -22.44 -26.28
N LEU A 221 -41.44 -23.75 -26.34
CA LEU A 221 -42.16 -24.48 -25.29
C LEU A 221 -41.42 -24.44 -23.94
N LYS A 222 -40.08 -24.53 -23.92
CA LYS A 222 -39.27 -24.38 -22.70
C LYS A 222 -39.40 -22.98 -22.10
N GLU A 223 -39.29 -21.94 -22.91
CA GLU A 223 -39.45 -20.54 -22.50
C GLU A 223 -40.81 -20.28 -21.85
N ARG A 224 -41.85 -20.98 -22.30
CA ARG A 224 -43.21 -20.90 -21.72
C ARG A 224 -43.48 -21.93 -20.63
N GLY A 225 -42.51 -22.77 -20.26
CA GLY A 225 -42.65 -23.80 -19.22
C GLY A 225 -43.57 -24.97 -19.59
N LEU A 226 -43.77 -25.24 -20.89
CA LEU A 226 -44.60 -26.32 -21.41
C LEU A 226 -43.76 -27.57 -21.73
N SER A 227 -44.39 -28.75 -21.72
CA SER A 227 -43.70 -30.02 -22.00
C SER A 227 -43.18 -30.13 -23.44
N ILE A 228 -41.96 -30.64 -23.58
CA ILE A 228 -41.20 -30.80 -24.83
C ILE A 228 -41.44 -32.16 -25.50
N GLN A 229 -42.13 -33.07 -24.81
CA GLN A 229 -42.28 -34.46 -25.25
C GLN A 229 -43.31 -34.61 -26.38
N GLY A 230 -43.04 -35.46 -27.38
CA GLY A 230 -44.00 -35.83 -28.43
C GLY A 230 -43.57 -35.46 -29.86
N GLN A 231 -44.51 -35.62 -30.80
CA GLN A 231 -44.28 -35.34 -32.22
C GLN A 231 -44.42 -33.85 -32.53
N LYS A 232 -43.93 -33.41 -33.70
CA LYS A 232 -43.97 -31.99 -34.12
C LYS A 232 -45.38 -31.40 -34.06
N ASN A 233 -46.40 -32.17 -34.45
CA ASN A 233 -47.79 -31.72 -34.44
C ASN A 233 -48.32 -31.48 -33.02
N ASP A 234 -47.95 -32.34 -32.06
CA ASP A 234 -48.32 -32.17 -30.65
C ASP A 234 -47.67 -30.92 -30.05
N LEU A 235 -46.41 -30.65 -30.42
CA LEU A 235 -45.70 -29.43 -30.01
C LEU A 235 -46.36 -28.17 -30.58
N ILE A 236 -46.82 -28.23 -31.83
CA ILE A 236 -47.56 -27.14 -32.49
C ILE A 236 -48.91 -26.90 -31.79
N GLN A 237 -49.68 -27.96 -31.54
CA GLN A 237 -51.01 -27.85 -30.90
C GLN A 237 -50.89 -27.23 -29.50
N ARG A 238 -49.94 -27.70 -28.68
CA ARG A 238 -49.73 -27.14 -27.33
C ARG A 238 -49.38 -25.65 -27.36
N LEU A 239 -48.57 -25.22 -28.33
CA LEU A 239 -48.21 -23.81 -28.48
C LEU A 239 -49.41 -22.97 -28.93
N ILE A 240 -50.20 -23.46 -29.88
CA ILE A 240 -51.46 -22.83 -30.31
C ILE A 240 -52.45 -22.73 -29.14
N ASP A 241 -52.62 -23.80 -28.36
CA ASP A 241 -53.52 -23.83 -27.20
C ASP A 241 -53.08 -22.83 -26.12
N TYR A 242 -51.77 -22.68 -25.92
CA TYR A 242 -51.23 -21.70 -24.98
C TYR A 242 -51.49 -20.27 -25.45
N GLU A 243 -51.24 -19.99 -26.73
CA GLU A 243 -51.45 -18.65 -27.30
C GLU A 243 -52.92 -18.26 -27.38
N THR A 244 -53.80 -19.20 -27.74
CA THR A 244 -55.26 -18.98 -27.72
C THR A 244 -55.77 -18.73 -26.30
N LYS A 245 -55.30 -19.48 -25.29
CA LYS A 245 -55.59 -19.20 -23.87
C LYS A 245 -55.06 -17.83 -23.44
N ARG A 246 -53.86 -17.46 -23.87
CA ARG A 246 -53.24 -16.15 -23.59
C ARG A 246 -54.02 -15.00 -24.24
N LEU A 247 -54.50 -15.19 -25.46
CA LEU A 247 -55.36 -14.23 -26.17
C LEU A 247 -56.74 -14.12 -25.54
N CYS A 248 -57.36 -15.24 -25.15
CA CYS A 248 -58.64 -15.25 -24.43
C CYS A 248 -58.53 -14.51 -23.10
N LYS A 249 -57.51 -14.80 -22.30
CA LYS A 249 -57.27 -14.13 -21.01
C LYS A 249 -56.99 -12.63 -21.17
N ARG A 250 -56.21 -12.22 -22.17
CA ARG A 250 -56.02 -10.81 -22.51
C ARG A 250 -57.35 -10.17 -22.93
N ARG A 251 -58.10 -10.80 -23.82
CA ARG A 251 -59.39 -10.30 -24.33
C ARG A 251 -60.42 -10.13 -23.22
N THR A 252 -60.50 -11.05 -22.25
CA THR A 252 -61.42 -10.91 -21.10
C THR A 252 -61.00 -9.80 -20.16
N ILE A 253 -59.70 -9.58 -19.94
CA ILE A 253 -59.21 -8.49 -19.08
C ILE A 253 -59.55 -7.13 -19.71
N TYR A 254 -59.28 -6.94 -21.01
CA TYR A 254 -59.59 -5.67 -21.69
C TYR A 254 -61.08 -5.46 -22.04
N HIS A 255 -61.90 -6.53 -22.02
CA HIS A 255 -63.35 -6.41 -22.25
C HIS A 255 -64.10 -5.92 -21.01
N VAL A 256 -63.63 -6.24 -19.80
CA VAL A 256 -64.21 -5.74 -18.55
C VAL A 256 -63.93 -4.24 -18.37
N ASP A 257 -62.75 -3.76 -18.79
CA ASP A 257 -62.41 -2.33 -18.73
C ASP A 257 -63.13 -1.46 -19.77
N SER A 258 -63.66 -2.05 -20.85
CA SER A 258 -64.40 -1.30 -21.89
C SER A 258 -65.89 -1.13 -21.57
N PHE A 259 -66.46 -1.92 -20.64
CA PHE A 259 -67.89 -1.85 -20.31
C PHE A 259 -68.22 -0.84 -19.19
N LEU A 260 -67.20 -0.31 -18.49
CA LEU A 260 -67.37 0.72 -17.45
C LEU A 260 -67.27 2.17 -17.97
N TRP A 261 -67.13 2.38 -19.29
CA TRP A 261 -66.95 3.71 -19.88
C TRP A 261 -68.00 4.03 -20.97
N THR A 262 -69.27 3.77 -20.66
CA THR A 262 -70.39 4.40 -21.38
C THR A 262 -71.43 4.85 -20.35
N VAL A 263 -71.16 6.00 -19.73
CA VAL A 263 -72.17 6.77 -19.01
C VAL A 263 -72.98 7.53 -20.06
N PRO A 264 -74.31 7.31 -20.19
CA PRO A 264 -75.15 8.16 -21.03
C PRO A 264 -75.28 9.51 -20.34
N ALA A 265 -74.75 10.55 -20.99
CA ALA A 265 -75.02 11.93 -20.61
C ALA A 265 -76.50 12.23 -20.91
N TYR A 266 -77.28 12.42 -19.86
CA TYR A 266 -78.62 13.02 -19.89
C TYR A 266 -78.55 14.43 -19.32
#